data_AF-A0A7V3T982-F1
#
_entry.id   AF-A0A7V3T982-F1
#
_cell.length_a   1.000
_cell.length_b   1.000
_cell.length_c   1.000
_cell.angle_alpha   90.00
_cell.angle_beta   90.00
_cell.angle_gamma   90.00
#
_symmetry.space_group_name_H-M   'P 1'
#
loop_
_entity.id
_entity.type
_entity.pdbx_description
1 polymer ?
#
loop_
_entity_poly.entity_id
_entity_poly.type
_entity_poly.pdbx_seq_one_letter_code
_entity_poly.pdbx_strand_id
1 'polypeptide(L)'
;MLVLGGLVLAAVIGLGGWKLYEQWESRHRSPAKARALIAQYLYKQTGQKAFRTEATAALLTDPEVWVPPTPAVTNISAWVTNLVSGTNRIASQLMRNILRPAPTPEGELKRRLRGRVDEAMDYKSVFRIIGEYLWLADQLLAESDSSRHDVGVQLAAEVGRVALDDACSPWLAARICEAYLWPQLEFAETNQTRLDIDVVMGLARSAFRQAGETNNLIRSYKLLIEKAPQSARADKARVELGALLEAQGDLAAALEQYKAVKNKSSRLQLRIANLEGRLQRKAKR
;
A
#
# COMPACT_ATOMS: atom_id res chain seq x y z
N MET A 1 26.58 35.68 -5.25
CA MET A 1 27.07 34.30 -5.51
C MET A 1 26.59 33.40 -4.39
N LEU A 2 26.14 32.21 -4.78
CA LEU A 2 25.86 30.99 -3.99
C LEU A 2 24.67 30.98 -3.02
N VAL A 3 23.65 30.26 -3.49
CA VAL A 3 22.48 29.71 -2.81
C VAL A 3 22.93 28.54 -1.92
N LEU A 4 22.68 28.61 -0.62
CA LEU A 4 22.80 27.47 0.29
C LEU A 4 21.44 26.78 0.40
N GLY A 5 21.28 25.73 -0.41
CA GLY A 5 20.13 24.83 -0.38
C GLY A 5 20.26 23.77 0.71
N GLY A 6 19.21 23.65 1.51
CA GLY A 6 18.65 22.43 2.10
C GLY A 6 19.59 21.31 2.53
N LEU A 7 20.06 21.37 3.77
CA LEU A 7 20.44 20.20 4.57
C LEU A 7 19.15 19.64 5.22
N VAL A 8 18.62 18.54 4.68
CA VAL A 8 17.67 17.70 5.42
C VAL A 8 18.48 16.64 6.16
N LEU A 9 18.42 16.76 7.48
CA LEU A 9 19.11 15.97 8.48
C LEU A 9 18.65 14.50 8.42
N ALA A 10 19.44 13.63 7.80
CA ALA A 10 19.33 12.19 7.96
C ALA A 10 20.07 11.79 9.25
N ALA A 11 19.34 11.67 10.35
CA ALA A 11 19.89 11.28 11.64
C ALA A 11 19.11 10.10 12.24
N VAL A 12 19.83 8.96 12.29
CA VAL A 12 19.71 7.84 13.24
C VAL A 12 18.59 6.82 13.00
N ILE A 13 18.94 5.68 12.40
CA ILE A 13 18.89 4.31 12.98
C ILE A 13 19.69 3.35 12.06
N GLY A 14 20.72 2.70 12.62
CA GLY A 14 21.25 1.40 12.15
C GLY A 14 22.21 1.36 10.95
N LEU A 15 23.51 1.54 11.20
CA LEU A 15 24.66 1.50 10.27
C LEU A 15 24.95 0.14 9.57
N GLY A 16 23.96 -0.73 9.40
CA GLY A 16 24.11 -2.02 8.68
C GLY A 16 23.39 -2.11 7.33
N GLY A 17 22.46 -1.19 7.04
CA GLY A 17 21.64 -1.23 5.81
C GLY A 17 22.21 -0.46 4.62
N TRP A 18 23.13 0.48 4.86
CA TRP A 18 23.55 1.47 3.87
C TRP A 18 24.48 0.92 2.78
N LYS A 19 25.40 -0.01 3.13
CA LYS A 19 26.42 -0.51 2.20
C LYS A 19 25.91 -1.49 1.13
N LEU A 20 24.71 -2.06 1.31
CA LEU A 20 24.07 -2.93 0.31
C LEU A 20 23.14 -2.16 -0.64
N TYR A 21 22.85 -0.89 -0.33
CA TYR A 21 21.88 -0.07 -1.06
C TYR A 21 22.48 0.60 -2.31
N GLU A 22 23.77 0.94 -2.30
CA GLU A 22 24.43 1.66 -3.40
C GLU A 22 24.93 0.78 -4.56
N GLN A 23 24.96 -0.55 -4.44
CA GLN A 23 25.60 -1.43 -5.43
C GLN A 23 24.66 -2.26 -6.32
N TRP A 24 23.33 -2.09 -6.21
CA TRP A 24 22.38 -2.96 -6.92
C TRP A 24 21.24 -2.17 -7.58
N GLU A 25 21.58 -1.46 -8.65
CA GLU A 25 20.62 -0.89 -9.59
C GLU A 25 19.57 -1.91 -10.06
N SER A 26 18.30 -1.58 -9.81
CA SER A 26 17.16 -1.66 -10.76
C SER A 26 16.90 -2.94 -11.58
N ARG A 27 17.49 -4.09 -11.24
CA ARG A 27 17.04 -5.38 -11.79
C ARG A 27 15.84 -5.88 -10.99
N HIS A 28 14.71 -5.98 -11.69
CA HIS A 28 13.46 -6.60 -11.26
C HIS A 28 13.72 -7.77 -10.29
N ARG A 29 13.52 -7.52 -9.00
CA ARG A 29 13.67 -8.58 -8.00
C ARG A 29 12.45 -9.48 -8.13
N SER A 30 12.67 -10.78 -8.31
CA SER A 30 11.56 -11.72 -8.32
C SER A 30 10.85 -11.71 -6.95
N PRO A 31 9.54 -11.98 -6.88
CA PRO A 31 8.80 -11.99 -5.62
C PRO A 31 9.46 -12.89 -4.57
N ALA A 32 9.94 -14.07 -4.98
CA ALA A 32 10.69 -14.98 -4.12
C ALA A 32 11.95 -14.35 -3.51
N LYS A 33 12.74 -13.62 -4.29
CA LYS A 33 13.92 -12.90 -3.79
C LYS A 33 13.53 -11.78 -2.81
N ALA A 34 12.43 -11.08 -3.05
CA ALA A 34 11.93 -10.08 -2.13
C ALA A 34 11.45 -10.70 -0.81
N ARG A 35 10.71 -11.83 -0.85
CA ARG A 35 10.31 -12.60 0.34
C ARG A 35 11.51 -13.09 1.15
N ALA A 36 12.57 -13.57 0.49
CA ALA A 36 13.80 -13.98 1.18
C ALA A 36 14.46 -12.82 1.96
N LEU A 37 14.49 -11.62 1.38
CA LEU A 37 15.02 -10.43 2.06
C LEU A 37 14.15 -9.99 3.24
N ILE A 38 12.83 -10.09 3.11
CA ILE A 38 11.90 -9.84 4.21
C ILE A 38 12.20 -10.82 5.35
N ALA A 39 12.27 -12.12 5.06
CA ALA A 39 12.56 -13.14 6.07
C ALA A 39 13.91 -12.89 6.76
N GLN A 40 14.96 -12.55 6.01
CA GLN A 40 16.27 -12.23 6.56
C GLN A 40 16.21 -10.99 7.47
N TYR A 41 15.48 -9.95 7.05
CA TYR A 41 15.34 -8.72 7.83
C TYR A 41 14.56 -8.99 9.12
N LEU A 42 13.43 -9.68 9.04
CA LEU A 42 12.63 -10.02 10.21
C LEU A 42 13.41 -10.92 11.19
N TYR A 43 14.20 -11.87 10.70
CA TYR A 43 15.12 -12.66 11.54
C TYR A 43 16.11 -11.77 12.29
N LYS A 44 16.70 -10.76 11.63
CA LYS A 44 17.60 -9.81 12.30
C LYS A 44 16.90 -8.98 13.37
N GLN A 45 15.63 -8.61 13.17
CA GLN A 45 14.87 -7.82 14.14
C GLN A 45 14.35 -8.65 15.32
N THR A 46 14.00 -9.92 15.10
CA THR A 46 13.28 -10.72 16.10
C THR A 46 14.10 -11.87 16.68
N GLY A 47 15.12 -12.34 15.96
CA GLY A 47 15.83 -13.59 16.23
C GLY A 47 15.05 -14.85 15.81
N GLN A 48 13.84 -14.71 15.26
CA GLN A 48 12.98 -15.83 14.88
C GLN A 48 13.14 -16.19 13.40
N LYS A 49 13.30 -17.50 13.12
CA LYS A 49 13.44 -18.02 11.77
C LYS A 49 12.10 -18.39 11.12
N ALA A 50 11.10 -18.71 11.94
CA ALA A 50 9.77 -19.09 11.51
C ALA A 50 8.75 -18.22 12.24
N PHE A 51 7.73 -17.78 11.49
CA PHE A 51 6.66 -16.92 11.99
C PHE A 51 5.29 -17.62 11.95
N ARG A 52 5.27 -18.94 11.81
CA ARG A 52 4.03 -19.70 12.01
C ARG A 52 3.79 -19.87 13.50
N THR A 53 2.61 -19.49 13.98
CA THR A 53 2.14 -19.79 15.33
C THR A 53 0.83 -20.56 15.26
N GLU A 54 0.46 -21.26 16.34
CA GLU A 54 -0.85 -21.92 16.42
C GLU A 54 -1.99 -20.90 16.29
N ALA A 55 -1.84 -19.74 16.92
CA ALA A 55 -2.81 -18.65 16.85
C ALA A 55 -3.01 -18.14 15.42
N THR A 56 -1.93 -17.89 14.65
CA THR A 56 -2.08 -17.44 13.26
C THR A 56 -2.48 -18.55 12.30
N ALA A 57 -2.12 -19.81 12.58
CA ALA A 57 -2.58 -20.95 11.80
C ALA A 57 -4.09 -21.21 11.98
N ALA A 58 -4.61 -21.02 13.19
CA ALA A 58 -6.04 -21.19 13.49
C ALA A 58 -6.92 -20.22 12.67
N LEU A 59 -6.41 -19.04 12.32
CA LEU A 59 -7.14 -18.04 11.51
C LEU A 59 -7.54 -18.55 10.12
N LEU A 60 -6.87 -19.56 9.57
CA LEU A 60 -7.20 -20.12 8.24
C LEU A 60 -8.53 -20.89 8.21
N THR A 61 -8.97 -21.37 9.38
CA THR A 61 -10.16 -22.21 9.53
C THR A 61 -11.15 -21.64 10.54
N ASP A 62 -10.89 -20.45 11.08
CA ASP A 62 -11.72 -19.82 12.10
C ASP A 62 -13.11 -19.45 11.53
N PRO A 63 -14.21 -20.05 12.05
CA PRO A 63 -15.55 -19.72 11.60
C PRO A 63 -15.90 -18.24 11.80
N GLU A 64 -15.34 -17.55 12.79
CA GLU A 64 -15.59 -16.11 12.99
C GLU A 64 -14.99 -15.25 11.88
N VAL A 65 -13.95 -15.76 11.20
CA VAL A 65 -13.32 -15.07 10.07
C VAL A 65 -14.05 -15.42 8.77
N TRP A 66 -14.36 -16.71 8.56
CA TRP A 66 -14.79 -17.23 7.25
C TRP A 66 -16.29 -17.45 7.13
N VAL A 67 -17.04 -17.41 8.23
CA VAL A 67 -18.51 -17.50 8.25
C VAL A 67 -19.05 -16.19 8.83
N PRO A 68 -19.76 -15.36 8.04
CA PRO A 68 -20.31 -14.13 8.58
C PRO A 68 -21.30 -14.47 9.71
N PRO A 69 -21.29 -13.72 10.83
CA PRO A 69 -22.29 -13.88 11.87
C PRO A 69 -23.67 -13.64 11.24
N THR A 70 -24.62 -14.55 11.49
CA THR A 70 -26.01 -14.36 11.08
C THR A 70 -26.47 -12.97 11.52
N PRO A 71 -27.02 -12.13 10.62
CA PRO A 71 -27.56 -10.85 11.01
C PRO A 71 -28.52 -11.04 12.19
N ALA A 72 -28.35 -10.24 13.24
CA ALA A 72 -29.30 -10.18 14.34
C ALA A 72 -30.59 -9.48 13.87
N VAL A 73 -31.28 -10.06 12.89
CA VAL A 73 -32.57 -9.58 12.39
C VAL A 73 -33.63 -10.54 12.90
N THR A 74 -33.89 -10.50 14.22
CA THR A 74 -34.93 -11.35 14.84
C THR A 74 -36.26 -10.64 15.03
N ASN A 75 -36.45 -9.39 14.62
CA ASN A 75 -37.79 -8.80 14.58
C ASN A 75 -37.82 -7.59 13.67
N ILE A 76 -38.23 -7.74 12.41
CA ILE A 76 -38.57 -6.61 11.51
C ILE A 76 -39.94 -6.02 11.91
N SER A 77 -40.82 -6.82 12.50
CA SER A 77 -42.19 -6.45 12.90
C SER A 77 -42.25 -5.36 13.97
N ALA A 78 -41.31 -5.35 14.92
CA ALA A 78 -41.23 -4.33 15.98
C ALA A 78 -40.74 -2.94 15.48
N TRP A 79 -40.21 -2.85 14.26
CA TRP A 79 -39.65 -1.62 13.70
C TRP A 79 -40.69 -0.80 12.94
N VAL A 80 -41.55 -1.48 12.19
CA VAL A 80 -42.62 -0.84 11.42
C VAL A 80 -43.57 -0.08 12.36
N THR A 81 -43.82 -0.62 13.56
CA THR A 81 -44.66 0.03 14.57
C THR A 81 -44.02 1.28 15.17
N ASN A 82 -42.71 1.29 15.42
CA ASN A 82 -42.03 2.44 16.02
C ASN A 82 -41.77 3.58 15.02
N LEU A 83 -41.50 3.27 13.75
CA LEU A 83 -41.29 4.27 12.69
C LEU A 83 -42.56 5.11 12.44
N VAL A 84 -43.74 4.52 12.60
CA VAL A 84 -45.05 5.19 12.47
C VAL A 84 -45.35 6.09 13.69
N SER A 85 -44.70 5.87 14.83
CA SER A 85 -45.01 6.56 16.10
C SER A 85 -44.17 7.82 16.42
N GLY A 86 -43.21 8.20 15.55
CA GLY A 86 -42.55 9.51 15.60
C GLY A 86 -41.50 9.76 16.70
N THR A 87 -41.01 8.76 17.42
CA THR A 87 -40.03 8.94 18.53
C THR A 87 -38.57 8.86 18.06
N ASN A 88 -38.07 9.93 17.42
CA ASN A 88 -36.90 9.88 16.55
C ASN A 88 -35.57 10.40 17.17
N ARG A 89 -35.04 9.73 18.18
CA ARG A 89 -33.61 9.89 18.60
C ARG A 89 -32.86 8.57 18.79
N ILE A 90 -33.53 7.52 19.28
CA ILE A 90 -32.96 6.18 19.47
C ILE A 90 -32.71 5.49 18.11
N ALA A 91 -33.49 5.82 17.07
CA ALA A 91 -33.41 5.23 15.74
C ALA A 91 -32.04 5.44 15.04
N SER A 92 -31.36 6.56 15.24
CA SER A 92 -30.11 6.87 14.51
C SER A 92 -28.89 6.04 14.94
N GLN A 93 -28.83 5.67 16.22
CA GLN A 93 -27.73 4.89 16.79
C GLN A 93 -27.96 3.39 16.55
N LEU A 94 -29.23 2.96 16.63
CA LEU A 94 -29.66 1.60 16.30
C LEU A 94 -29.62 1.33 14.79
N MET A 95 -30.02 2.28 13.92
CA MET A 95 -29.84 2.17 12.46
C MET A 95 -28.36 2.07 12.08
N ARG A 96 -27.45 2.81 12.74
CA ARG A 96 -26.01 2.69 12.52
C ARG A 96 -25.45 1.33 12.88
N ASN A 97 -26.01 0.65 13.89
CA ASN A 97 -25.59 -0.69 14.28
C ASN A 97 -26.21 -1.79 13.38
N ILE A 98 -27.38 -1.54 12.78
CA ILE A 98 -28.08 -2.47 11.88
C ILE A 98 -27.59 -2.36 10.43
N LEU A 99 -27.17 -1.17 10.01
CA LEU A 99 -26.51 -0.93 8.72
C LEU A 99 -25.00 -1.21 8.76
N ARG A 100 -24.48 -1.78 9.86
CA ARG A 100 -23.10 -2.27 9.86
C ARG A 100 -23.01 -3.36 8.79
N PRO A 101 -22.17 -3.19 7.76
CA PRO A 101 -21.93 -4.29 6.83
C PRO A 101 -21.46 -5.50 7.65
N ALA A 102 -21.93 -6.68 7.27
CA ALA A 102 -21.49 -7.92 7.90
C ALA A 102 -19.95 -7.93 7.93
N PRO A 103 -19.31 -8.38 9.03
CA PRO A 103 -17.86 -8.43 9.08
C PRO A 103 -17.38 -9.34 7.95
N THR A 104 -16.48 -8.79 7.13
CA THR A 104 -15.87 -9.52 6.04
C THR A 104 -14.59 -10.18 6.52
N PRO A 105 -14.14 -11.29 5.90
CA PRO A 105 -12.90 -11.96 6.31
C PRO A 105 -11.70 -11.01 6.34
N GLU A 106 -11.57 -10.13 5.34
CA GLU A 106 -10.52 -9.11 5.29
C GLU A 106 -10.64 -8.08 6.42
N GLY A 107 -11.86 -7.66 6.77
CA GLY A 107 -12.11 -6.72 7.86
C GLY A 107 -11.77 -7.32 9.22
N GLU A 108 -12.12 -8.59 9.42
CA GLU A 108 -11.86 -9.31 10.66
C GLU A 108 -10.37 -9.61 10.84
N LEU A 109 -9.68 -10.09 9.81
CA LEU A 109 -8.22 -10.29 9.86
C LEU A 109 -7.47 -8.99 10.10
N LYS A 110 -7.89 -7.90 9.45
CA LYS A 110 -7.35 -6.55 9.70
C LYS A 110 -7.57 -6.13 11.15
N ARG A 111 -8.77 -6.34 11.71
CA ARG A 111 -9.08 -6.01 13.11
C ARG A 111 -8.19 -6.79 14.07
N ARG A 112 -8.02 -8.11 13.86
CA ARG A 112 -7.14 -8.95 14.69
C ARG A 112 -5.66 -8.55 14.58
N LEU A 113 -5.18 -8.24 13.37
CA LEU A 113 -3.84 -7.73 13.16
C LEU A 113 -3.61 -6.43 13.94
N ARG A 114 -4.52 -5.47 13.78
CA ARG A 114 -4.42 -4.15 14.44
C ARG A 114 -4.48 -4.26 15.95
N GLY A 115 -5.40 -5.05 16.50
CA GLY A 115 -5.46 -5.28 17.95
C GLY A 115 -4.15 -5.81 18.52
N ARG A 116 -3.51 -6.77 17.84
CA ARG A 116 -2.21 -7.29 18.27
C ARG A 116 -1.07 -6.27 18.16
N VAL A 117 -1.11 -5.40 17.16
CA VAL A 117 -0.14 -4.30 17.00
C VAL A 117 -0.33 -3.26 18.10
N ASP A 118 -1.58 -2.90 18.42
CA ASP A 118 -1.92 -1.95 19.48
C ASP A 118 -1.51 -2.46 20.88
N GLU A 119 -1.58 -3.78 21.09
CA GLU A 119 -1.11 -4.45 22.33
C GLU A 119 0.43 -4.62 22.38
N ALA A 120 1.14 -4.40 21.27
CA ALA A 120 2.57 -4.61 21.22
C ALA A 120 3.32 -3.48 21.95
N MET A 121 4.07 -3.85 23.00
CA MET A 121 4.82 -2.89 23.82
C MET A 121 6.16 -2.47 23.21
N ASP A 122 6.64 -3.16 22.17
CA ASP A 122 7.94 -2.92 21.56
C ASP A 122 7.98 -3.23 20.04
N TYR A 123 8.96 -2.65 19.35
CA TYR A 123 9.17 -2.87 17.91
C TYR A 123 9.47 -4.33 17.56
N LYS A 124 10.16 -5.07 18.44
CA LYS A 124 10.47 -6.48 18.21
C LYS A 124 9.18 -7.31 18.07
N SER A 125 8.18 -7.00 18.88
CA SER A 125 6.86 -7.60 18.88
C SER A 125 6.08 -7.21 17.62
N VAL A 126 6.14 -5.95 17.20
CA VAL A 126 5.54 -5.50 15.92
C VAL A 126 6.17 -6.24 14.73
N PHE A 127 7.50 -6.36 14.66
CA PHE A 127 8.16 -7.12 13.59
C PHE A 127 7.80 -8.60 13.61
N ARG A 128 7.64 -9.19 14.79
CA ARG A 128 7.14 -10.57 14.92
C ARG A 128 5.73 -10.69 14.35
N ILE A 129 4.81 -9.81 14.75
CA ILE A 129 3.42 -9.80 14.25
C ILE A 129 3.40 -9.66 12.73
N ILE A 130 4.20 -8.74 12.16
CA ILE A 130 4.35 -8.59 10.71
C ILE A 130 4.74 -9.93 10.07
N GLY A 131 5.77 -10.60 10.59
CA GLY A 131 6.19 -11.90 10.07
C GLY A 131 5.08 -12.96 10.12
N GLU A 132 4.32 -13.00 11.22
CA GLU A 132 3.26 -13.99 11.40
C GLU A 132 2.08 -13.78 10.43
N TYR A 133 1.72 -12.52 10.18
CA TYR A 133 0.67 -12.19 9.23
C TYR A 133 1.13 -12.23 7.76
N LEU A 134 2.42 -12.05 7.47
CA LEU A 134 2.96 -12.36 6.14
C LEU A 134 2.94 -13.86 5.86
N TRP A 135 3.23 -14.70 6.86
CA TRP A 135 3.07 -16.15 6.72
C TRP A 135 1.61 -16.52 6.43
N LEU A 136 0.64 -15.89 7.13
CA LEU A 136 -0.78 -16.10 6.86
C LEU A 136 -1.16 -15.65 5.44
N ALA A 137 -0.69 -14.48 5.01
CA ALA A 137 -0.90 -13.99 3.64
C ALA A 137 -0.31 -14.95 2.59
N ASP A 138 0.87 -15.55 2.84
CA ASP A 138 1.43 -16.57 1.95
C ASP A 138 0.53 -17.80 1.82
N GLN A 139 -0.13 -18.23 2.90
CA GLN A 139 -1.08 -19.35 2.83
C GLN A 139 -2.31 -18.97 1.98
N LEU A 140 -2.89 -17.80 2.23
CA LEU A 140 -4.08 -17.33 1.50
C LEU A 140 -3.82 -17.11 0.01
N LEU A 141 -2.65 -16.58 -0.34
CA LEU A 141 -2.23 -16.36 -1.73
C LEU A 141 -1.86 -17.65 -2.47
N ALA A 142 -1.67 -18.76 -1.75
CA ALA A 142 -1.42 -20.06 -2.35
C ALA A 142 -2.73 -20.82 -2.65
N GLU A 143 -3.87 -20.35 -2.14
CA GLU A 143 -5.16 -20.98 -2.36
C GLU A 143 -5.68 -20.70 -3.78
N SER A 144 -6.31 -21.70 -4.40
CA SER A 144 -6.92 -21.56 -5.72
C SER A 144 -8.26 -20.81 -5.71
N ASP A 145 -8.87 -20.64 -4.53
CA ASP A 145 -10.09 -19.87 -4.36
C ASP A 145 -9.82 -18.37 -4.50
N SER A 146 -10.45 -17.73 -5.49
CA SER A 146 -10.30 -16.30 -5.76
C SER A 146 -10.70 -15.42 -4.58
N SER A 147 -11.64 -15.87 -3.72
CA SER A 147 -12.07 -15.13 -2.55
C SER A 147 -11.00 -15.11 -1.47
N ARG A 148 -10.37 -16.25 -1.18
CA ARG A 148 -9.30 -16.34 -0.18
C ARG A 148 -8.01 -15.69 -0.67
N HIS A 149 -7.70 -15.83 -1.96
CA HIS A 149 -6.57 -15.14 -2.59
C HIS A 149 -6.67 -13.63 -2.42
N ASP A 150 -7.85 -13.05 -2.68
CA ASP A 150 -8.12 -11.61 -2.51
C ASP A 150 -7.89 -11.14 -1.06
N VAL A 151 -8.45 -11.87 -0.09
CA VAL A 151 -8.22 -11.60 1.33
C VAL A 151 -6.72 -11.64 1.66
N GLY A 152 -5.96 -12.56 1.06
CA GLY A 152 -4.50 -12.61 1.15
C GLY A 152 -3.80 -11.35 0.63
N VAL A 153 -4.23 -10.81 -0.52
CA VAL A 153 -3.67 -9.56 -1.08
C VAL A 153 -3.97 -8.37 -0.16
N GLN A 154 -5.21 -8.26 0.31
CA GLN A 154 -5.63 -7.18 1.21
C GLN A 154 -4.92 -7.26 2.56
N LEU A 155 -4.73 -8.47 3.09
CA LEU A 155 -3.97 -8.70 4.30
C LEU A 155 -2.51 -8.28 4.12
N ALA A 156 -1.86 -8.67 3.02
CA ALA A 156 -0.49 -8.25 2.74
C ALA A 156 -0.36 -6.72 2.60
N ALA A 157 -1.36 -6.04 2.02
CA ALA A 157 -1.39 -4.59 1.96
C ALA A 157 -1.51 -3.97 3.36
N GLU A 158 -2.37 -4.52 4.22
CA GLU A 158 -2.49 -4.03 5.60
C GLU A 158 -1.20 -4.26 6.40
N VAL A 159 -0.56 -5.42 6.24
CA VAL A 159 0.75 -5.70 6.86
C VAL A 159 1.82 -4.75 6.35
N GLY A 160 1.80 -4.39 5.06
CA GLY A 160 2.68 -3.37 4.50
C GLY A 160 2.44 -1.97 5.10
N ARG A 161 1.19 -1.61 5.42
CA ARG A 161 0.88 -0.39 6.19
C ARG A 161 1.42 -0.46 7.60
N VAL A 162 1.24 -1.59 8.29
CA VAL A 162 1.81 -1.80 9.63
C VAL A 162 3.33 -1.66 9.61
N ALA A 163 3.99 -2.21 8.58
CA ALA A 163 5.44 -2.04 8.42
C ALA A 163 5.85 -0.57 8.21
N LEU A 164 5.04 0.20 7.49
CA LEU A 164 5.32 1.60 7.18
C LEU A 164 5.07 2.52 8.38
N ASP A 165 3.89 2.40 8.99
CA ASP A 165 3.36 3.37 9.95
C ASP A 165 3.71 2.98 11.39
N ASP A 166 3.50 1.71 11.77
CA ASP A 166 3.67 1.25 13.16
C ASP A 166 5.09 0.77 13.44
N ALA A 167 5.71 0.07 12.50
CA ALA A 167 7.10 -0.37 12.62
C ALA A 167 8.12 0.68 12.15
N CYS A 168 7.65 1.83 11.63
CA CYS A 168 8.46 2.91 11.06
C CYS A 168 9.55 2.39 10.09
N SER A 169 9.23 1.37 9.29
CA SER A 169 10.18 0.71 8.39
C SER A 169 9.75 0.83 6.92
N PRO A 170 10.00 1.98 6.28
CA PRO A 170 9.74 2.17 4.85
C PRO A 170 10.41 1.12 3.97
N TRP A 171 11.61 0.68 4.35
CA TRP A 171 12.31 -0.39 3.64
C TRP A 171 11.50 -1.70 3.67
N LEU A 172 10.99 -2.12 4.83
CA LEU A 172 10.23 -3.36 4.95
C LEU A 172 8.91 -3.26 4.18
N ALA A 173 8.20 -2.13 4.31
CA ALA A 173 6.99 -1.86 3.54
C ALA A 173 7.23 -1.94 2.02
N ALA A 174 8.34 -1.37 1.54
CA ALA A 174 8.72 -1.41 0.12
C ALA A 174 8.97 -2.85 -0.35
N ARG A 175 9.69 -3.67 0.44
CA ARG A 175 9.90 -5.08 0.12
C ARG A 175 8.58 -5.87 0.12
N ILE A 176 7.67 -5.60 1.04
CA ILE A 176 6.34 -6.24 1.08
C ILE A 176 5.56 -5.90 -0.20
N CYS A 177 5.59 -4.63 -0.65
CA CYS A 177 4.96 -4.23 -1.90
C CYS A 177 5.51 -5.00 -3.10
N GLU A 178 6.83 -5.16 -3.21
CA GLU A 178 7.47 -5.92 -4.29
C GLU A 178 7.13 -7.42 -4.24
N ALA A 179 7.07 -8.00 -3.04
CA ALA A 179 6.91 -9.44 -2.83
C ALA A 179 5.45 -9.92 -2.93
N TYR A 180 4.51 -9.08 -2.50
CA TYR A 180 3.12 -9.49 -2.30
C TYR A 180 2.12 -8.70 -3.12
N LEU A 181 2.40 -7.43 -3.47
CA LEU A 181 1.40 -6.57 -4.10
C LEU A 181 1.63 -6.36 -5.60
N TRP A 182 2.86 -6.06 -6.01
CA TRP A 182 3.20 -5.95 -7.44
C TRP A 182 2.90 -7.21 -8.28
N PRO A 183 3.06 -8.44 -7.76
CA PRO A 183 2.66 -9.64 -8.51
C PRO A 183 1.16 -9.74 -8.74
N GLN A 184 0.35 -8.95 -8.03
CA GLN A 184 -1.11 -9.04 -8.02
C GLN A 184 -1.75 -7.92 -8.83
N LEU A 185 -1.00 -7.16 -9.63
CA LEU A 185 -1.55 -6.05 -10.41
C LEU A 185 -2.56 -6.54 -11.46
N GLU A 186 -2.25 -7.63 -12.16
CA GLU A 186 -3.19 -8.26 -13.12
C GLU A 186 -4.45 -8.81 -12.40
N PHE A 187 -4.26 -9.38 -11.19
CA PHE A 187 -5.37 -9.82 -10.36
C PHE A 187 -6.27 -8.63 -9.92
N ALA A 188 -5.69 -7.51 -9.48
CA ALA A 188 -6.44 -6.32 -9.11
C ALA A 188 -7.23 -5.73 -10.29
N GLU A 189 -6.68 -5.79 -11.50
CA GLU A 189 -7.36 -5.33 -12.73
C GLU A 189 -8.56 -6.20 -13.11
N THR A 190 -8.51 -7.50 -12.81
CA THR A 190 -9.60 -8.43 -13.11
C THR A 190 -10.65 -8.48 -11.99
N ASN A 191 -10.25 -8.19 -10.74
CA ASN A 191 -11.09 -8.21 -9.55
C ASN A 191 -11.43 -6.80 -9.02
N GLN A 192 -11.78 -5.87 -9.92
CA GLN A 192 -11.99 -4.45 -9.60
C GLN A 192 -13.07 -4.20 -8.55
N THR A 193 -14.04 -5.12 -8.41
CA THR A 193 -15.13 -5.01 -7.45
C THR A 193 -14.69 -5.22 -6.01
N ARG A 194 -13.56 -5.91 -5.79
CA ARG A 194 -13.06 -6.23 -4.44
C ARG A 194 -11.67 -5.66 -4.16
N LEU A 195 -10.79 -5.61 -5.16
CA LEU A 195 -9.43 -5.11 -5.02
C LEU A 195 -9.16 -3.94 -5.98
N ASP A 196 -9.00 -2.75 -5.42
CA ASP A 196 -8.67 -1.55 -6.18
C ASP A 196 -7.16 -1.46 -6.46
N ILE A 197 -6.79 -1.30 -7.74
CA ILE A 197 -5.41 -1.01 -8.19
C ILE A 197 -4.80 0.17 -7.41
N ASP A 198 -5.62 1.14 -7.00
CA ASP A 198 -5.17 2.28 -6.21
C ASP A 198 -4.76 1.92 -4.80
N VAL A 199 -5.42 0.95 -4.18
CA VAL A 199 -5.07 0.48 -2.84
C VAL A 199 -3.69 -0.18 -2.90
N VAL A 200 -3.48 -1.04 -3.91
CA VAL A 200 -2.20 -1.69 -4.18
C VAL A 200 -1.10 -0.66 -4.48
N MET A 201 -1.36 0.28 -5.40
CA MET A 201 -0.36 1.24 -5.88
C MET A 201 -0.16 2.42 -4.94
N GLY A 202 -1.15 2.76 -4.11
CA GLY A 202 -1.08 3.83 -3.12
C GLY A 202 -0.05 3.52 -2.05
N LEU A 203 -0.13 2.33 -1.45
CA LEU A 203 0.84 1.86 -0.47
C LEU A 203 2.24 1.74 -1.08
N ALA A 204 2.36 1.12 -2.26
CA ALA A 204 3.64 0.96 -2.94
C ALA A 204 4.34 2.31 -3.17
N ARG A 205 3.62 3.31 -3.68
CA ARG A 205 4.19 4.66 -3.89
C ARG A 205 4.62 5.32 -2.58
N SER A 206 3.84 5.20 -1.51
CA SER A 206 4.21 5.75 -0.20
C SER A 206 5.45 5.07 0.36
N ALA A 207 5.50 3.73 0.30
CA ALA A 207 6.63 2.94 0.78
C ALA A 207 7.92 3.25 0.01
N PHE A 208 7.89 3.23 -1.33
CA PHE A 208 9.07 3.53 -2.14
C PHE A 208 9.56 4.97 -1.97
N ARG A 209 8.64 5.94 -1.86
CA ARG A 209 9.01 7.34 -1.61
C ARG A 209 9.73 7.50 -0.27
N GLN A 210 9.18 6.93 0.79
CA GLN A 210 9.76 7.02 2.14
C GLN A 210 11.05 6.21 2.27
N ALA A 211 11.20 5.12 1.51
CA ALA A 211 12.44 4.35 1.42
C ALA A 211 13.53 5.02 0.55
N GLY A 212 13.23 6.15 -0.12
CA GLY A 212 14.17 6.79 -1.05
C GLY A 212 14.42 6.00 -2.33
N GLU A 213 13.49 5.11 -2.71
CA GLU A 213 13.62 4.21 -3.86
C GLU A 213 13.02 4.84 -5.12
N THR A 214 13.66 5.90 -5.62
CA THR A 214 13.16 6.70 -6.76
C THR A 214 12.86 5.85 -8.00
N ASN A 215 13.67 4.84 -8.32
CA ASN A 215 13.44 3.98 -9.48
C ASN A 215 12.16 3.12 -9.35
N ASN A 216 11.91 2.56 -8.16
CA ASN A 216 10.69 1.81 -7.90
C ASN A 216 9.45 2.71 -7.85
N LEU A 217 9.62 3.95 -7.37
CA LEU A 217 8.57 4.97 -7.41
C LEU A 217 8.21 5.37 -8.85
N ILE A 218 9.21 5.63 -9.71
CA ILE A 218 9.03 5.89 -11.14
C ILE A 218 8.29 4.74 -11.80
N ARG A 219 8.72 3.50 -11.54
CA ARG A 219 8.07 2.29 -12.07
C ARG A 219 6.60 2.22 -11.64
N SER A 220 6.32 2.52 -10.37
CA SER A 220 4.95 2.54 -9.85
C SER A 220 4.06 3.54 -10.60
N TYR A 221 4.56 4.74 -10.89
CA TYR A 221 3.79 5.71 -11.68
C TYR A 221 3.59 5.25 -13.13
N LYS A 222 4.61 4.68 -13.76
CA LYS A 222 4.49 4.14 -15.13
C LYS A 222 3.42 3.06 -15.21
N LEU A 223 3.42 2.10 -14.29
CA LEU A 223 2.40 1.03 -14.23
C LEU A 223 0.99 1.61 -14.05
N LEU A 224 0.79 2.55 -13.13
CA LEU A 224 -0.52 3.18 -12.94
C LEU A 224 -1.02 3.91 -14.20
N ILE A 225 -0.12 4.60 -14.90
CA ILE A 225 -0.43 5.29 -16.16
C ILE A 225 -0.78 4.30 -17.26
N GLU A 226 -0.04 3.19 -17.37
CA GLU A 226 -0.27 2.15 -18.37
C GLU A 226 -1.65 1.50 -18.19
N LYS A 227 -2.03 1.20 -16.95
CA LYS A 227 -3.24 0.45 -16.62
C LYS A 227 -4.51 1.29 -16.58
N ALA A 228 -4.39 2.58 -16.23
CA ALA A 228 -5.54 3.49 -16.16
C ALA A 228 -5.29 4.83 -16.88
N PRO A 229 -4.87 4.84 -18.17
CA PRO A 229 -4.26 5.98 -18.85
C PRO A 229 -5.14 7.23 -18.95
N GLN A 230 -6.45 7.04 -18.90
CA GLN A 230 -7.44 8.11 -19.07
C GLN A 230 -8.01 8.63 -17.75
N SER A 231 -7.63 8.02 -16.62
CA SER A 231 -8.14 8.38 -15.30
C SER A 231 -7.54 9.69 -14.78
N ALA A 232 -8.27 10.41 -13.93
CA ALA A 232 -7.72 11.58 -13.22
C ALA A 232 -6.47 11.22 -12.38
N ARG A 233 -6.32 9.95 -12.03
CA ARG A 233 -5.19 9.39 -11.29
C ARG A 233 -3.97 9.22 -12.16
N ALA A 234 -4.13 8.82 -13.42
CA ALA A 234 -3.05 8.85 -14.39
C ALA A 234 -2.55 10.27 -14.64
N ASP A 235 -3.44 11.27 -14.67
CA ASP A 235 -3.02 12.68 -14.75
C ASP A 235 -2.17 13.08 -13.52
N LYS A 236 -2.60 12.72 -12.31
CA LYS A 236 -1.78 12.95 -11.09
C LYS A 236 -0.44 12.19 -11.15
N ALA A 237 -0.46 10.95 -11.61
CA ALA A 237 0.73 10.12 -11.78
C ALA A 237 1.72 10.72 -12.79
N ARG A 238 1.23 11.27 -13.90
CA ARG A 238 2.04 11.97 -14.91
C ARG A 238 2.72 13.21 -14.33
N VAL A 239 2.03 13.98 -13.49
CA VAL A 239 2.63 15.14 -12.80
C VAL A 239 3.74 14.69 -11.84
N GLU A 240 3.49 13.69 -11.02
CA GLU A 240 4.50 13.18 -10.08
C GLU A 240 5.69 12.55 -10.81
N LEU A 241 5.43 11.74 -11.85
CA LEU A 241 6.47 11.13 -12.69
C LEU A 241 7.32 12.19 -13.39
N GLY A 242 6.68 13.19 -14.00
CA GLY A 242 7.40 14.30 -14.64
C GLY A 242 8.29 15.06 -13.65
N ALA A 243 7.85 15.22 -12.39
CA ALA A 243 8.65 15.89 -11.36
C ALA A 243 9.89 15.07 -10.97
N LEU A 244 9.76 13.75 -10.88
CA LEU A 244 10.88 12.85 -10.62
C LEU A 244 11.89 12.86 -11.78
N LEU A 245 11.41 12.80 -13.02
CA LEU A 245 12.25 12.86 -14.23
C LEU A 245 12.98 14.20 -14.34
N GLU A 246 12.30 15.31 -14.04
CA GLU A 246 12.93 16.63 -14.04
C GLU A 246 14.02 16.73 -12.97
N ALA A 247 13.79 16.18 -11.77
CA ALA A 247 14.79 16.14 -10.71
C ALA A 247 16.01 15.28 -11.09
N GLN A 248 15.82 14.23 -11.91
CA GLN A 248 16.90 13.43 -12.50
C GLN A 248 17.60 14.12 -13.68
N GLY A 249 17.13 15.29 -14.12
CA GLY A 249 17.68 16.01 -15.26
C GLY A 249 17.16 15.55 -16.63
N ASP A 250 16.25 14.57 -16.67
CA ASP A 250 15.58 14.14 -17.90
C ASP A 250 14.41 15.08 -18.25
N LEU A 251 14.78 16.28 -18.70
CA LEU A 251 13.84 17.35 -19.00
C LEU A 251 12.91 16.99 -20.17
N ALA A 252 13.38 16.17 -21.12
CA ALA A 252 12.60 15.76 -22.28
C ALA A 252 11.49 14.80 -21.85
N ALA A 253 11.82 13.73 -21.12
CA ALA A 253 10.82 12.80 -20.63
C ALA A 253 9.85 13.46 -19.63
N ALA A 254 10.35 14.37 -18.78
CA ALA A 254 9.49 15.15 -17.88
C ALA A 254 8.45 15.97 -18.65
N LEU A 255 8.87 16.66 -19.71
CA LEU A 255 8.00 17.46 -20.56
C LEU A 255 6.92 16.61 -21.24
N GLU A 256 7.26 15.42 -21.73
CA GLU A 256 6.29 14.49 -22.31
C GLU A 256 5.18 14.13 -21.31
N GLN A 257 5.55 13.79 -20.08
CA GLN A 257 4.56 13.43 -19.06
C GLN A 257 3.63 14.61 -18.73
N TYR A 258 4.19 15.82 -18.57
CA TYR A 258 3.40 17.01 -18.29
C TYR A 258 2.46 17.38 -19.44
N LYS A 259 2.89 17.23 -20.70
CA LYS A 259 2.04 17.49 -21.87
C LYS A 259 0.87 16.51 -21.97
N ALA A 260 1.08 15.27 -21.57
CA ALA A 260 0.05 14.23 -21.59
C ALA A 260 -1.07 14.39 -20.54
N VAL A 261 -0.91 15.29 -19.56
CA VAL A 261 -1.98 15.61 -18.58
C VAL A 261 -3.14 16.31 -19.28
N LYS A 262 -4.38 15.84 -19.13
CA LYS A 262 -5.53 16.45 -19.82
C LYS A 262 -5.89 17.82 -19.24
N ASN A 263 -6.14 17.86 -17.94
CA ASN A 263 -6.61 19.06 -17.26
C ASN A 263 -5.44 19.77 -16.57
N LYS A 264 -4.71 20.58 -17.36
CA LYS A 264 -3.49 21.27 -16.88
C LYS A 264 -3.85 22.51 -16.07
N SER A 265 -3.35 22.58 -14.83
CA SER A 265 -3.39 23.82 -14.05
C SER A 265 -2.48 24.90 -14.66
N SER A 266 -2.75 26.17 -14.37
CA SER A 266 -1.89 27.29 -14.82
C SER A 266 -0.44 27.13 -14.36
N ARG A 267 -0.23 26.58 -13.16
CA ARG A 267 1.11 26.24 -12.66
C ARG A 267 1.82 25.19 -13.52
N LEU A 268 1.10 24.15 -13.95
CA LEU A 268 1.66 23.12 -14.82
C LEU A 268 1.97 23.68 -16.21
N GLN A 269 1.11 24.53 -16.76
CA GLN A 269 1.35 25.20 -18.04
C GLN A 269 2.62 26.07 -18.01
N LEU A 270 2.83 26.84 -16.94
CA LEU A 270 4.05 27.62 -16.76
C LEU A 270 5.30 26.72 -16.69
N ARG A 271 5.21 25.60 -15.98
CA ARG A 271 6.32 24.63 -15.86
C ARG A 271 6.69 24.03 -17.21
N ILE A 272 5.69 23.66 -18.03
CA ILE A 272 5.86 23.18 -19.40
C ILE A 272 6.61 24.23 -20.24
N ALA A 273 6.17 25.48 -20.25
CA ALA A 273 6.81 26.55 -21.02
C ALA A 273 8.27 26.78 -20.60
N ASN A 274 8.58 26.69 -19.30
CA ASN A 274 9.94 26.80 -18.79
C ASN A 274 10.84 25.66 -19.30
N LEU A 275 10.35 24.42 -19.23
CA LEU A 275 11.06 23.23 -19.72
C LEU A 275 11.34 23.32 -21.23
N GLU A 276 10.36 23.75 -22.02
CA GLU A 276 10.53 23.98 -23.47
C GLU A 276 11.64 25.00 -23.74
N GLY A 277 11.64 26.15 -23.06
CA GLY A 277 12.67 27.16 -23.20
C GLY A 277 14.07 26.69 -22.75
N ARG A 278 14.16 25.81 -21.74
CA ARG A 278 15.44 25.18 -21.34
C ARG A 278 15.97 24.24 -22.40
N LEU A 279 15.11 23.39 -22.97
CA LEU A 279 15.47 22.44 -24.02
C LEU A 279 15.90 23.14 -25.32
N GLN A 280 15.17 24.17 -25.75
CA GLN A 280 15.55 24.96 -26.93
C GLN A 280 16.91 25.64 -26.78
N ARG A 281 17.21 26.19 -25.60
CA ARG A 281 18.54 26.79 -25.33
C ARG A 281 19.65 25.75 -25.32
N LYS A 282 19.38 24.54 -24.83
CA LYS A 282 20.34 23.42 -24.87
C LYS A 282 20.61 22.94 -26.29
N ALA A 283 19.60 22.93 -27.17
CA ALA A 283 19.75 22.52 -28.57
C ALA A 283 20.51 23.54 -29.45
N LYS A 284 20.61 24.80 -29.01
CA LYS A 284 21.35 25.87 -29.71
C LYS A 284 22.82 25.99 -29.27
N ARG A 285 23.25 25.22 -28.27
CA ARG A 285 24.63 25.17 -27.78
C ARG A 285 25.31 23.93 -28.33
#